data_AF-A0A8D8IIN6-F1
#
_entry.id   AF-A0A8D8IIN6-F1
#
_cell.length_a   1.000
_cell.length_b   1.000
_cell.length_c   1.000
_cell.angle_alpha   90.00
_cell.angle_beta   90.00
_cell.angle_gamma   90.00
#
_symmetry.space_group_name_H-M   'P 1'
#
loop_
_entity.id
_entity.type
_entity.pdbx_description
1 polymer ?
#
loop_
_entity_poly.entity_id
_entity_poly.type
_entity_poly.pdbx_seq_one_letter_code
_entity_poly.pdbx_strand_id
1 'polypeptide(L)'
;NGPPFNSSYFVSFLERQGIKVMKSPPYNPQSNGQAERLVRTTKDVLKKFLLDPELDNIDLEDQINLFLINFRNNTSTSSGQFPSEKVFSYKPKTMLDLLNPKNHYKNHIVSKQTPCDEVQVPEISNKTSNDELDELIAGDTIWYKNHDVKLPNKWILATYLKKFSKNIFQIQIGNA
;
A
#
# COMPACT_ATOMS: atom_id res chain seq x y z
N ASN A 1 5.91 10.99 6.33
CA ASN A 1 5.83 11.47 7.73
C ASN A 1 5.10 12.80 7.82
N GLY A 2 3.83 12.83 7.43
CA GLY A 2 3.04 14.06 7.50
C GLY A 2 2.79 14.49 8.95
N PRO A 3 2.61 15.81 9.21
CA PRO A 3 2.31 16.34 10.55
C PRO A 3 1.18 15.62 11.31
N PRO A 4 0.02 15.30 10.69
CA PRO A 4 -1.08 14.67 11.44
C PRO A 4 -0.75 13.25 11.92
N PHE A 5 0.04 12.49 11.14
CA PHE A 5 0.43 11.13 11.47
C PHE A 5 1.66 11.04 12.39
N ASN A 6 2.29 12.19 12.71
CA ASN A 6 3.44 12.27 13.61
C ASN A 6 3.11 12.95 14.95
N SER A 7 1.85 13.35 15.17
CA SER A 7 1.41 13.91 16.45
C SER A 7 1.57 12.87 17.56
N SER A 8 2.13 13.29 18.69
CA SER A 8 2.24 12.46 19.90
C SER A 8 0.88 11.94 20.36
N TYR A 9 -0.16 12.76 20.21
CA TYR A 9 -1.54 12.38 20.52
C TYR A 9 -2.01 11.21 19.66
N PHE A 10 -1.78 11.27 18.35
CA PHE A 10 -2.19 10.22 17.41
C PHE A 10 -1.44 8.91 17.66
N VAL A 11 -0.13 8.98 17.91
CA VAL A 11 0.70 7.80 18.22
C VAL A 11 0.23 7.16 19.53
N SER A 12 0.04 7.96 20.58
CA SER A 12 -0.40 7.46 21.89
C SER A 12 -1.79 6.82 21.82
N PHE A 13 -2.69 7.37 20.99
CA PHE A 13 -4.00 6.79 20.76
C PHE A 13 -3.88 5.39 20.10
N LEU A 14 -3.10 5.26 19.03
CA LEU A 14 -2.93 3.99 18.33
C LEU A 14 -2.26 2.93 19.21
N GLU A 15 -1.23 3.30 19.97
CA GLU A 15 -0.55 2.39 20.90
C GLU A 15 -1.50 1.89 21.99
N ARG A 16 -2.40 2.75 22.50
CA ARG A 16 -3.45 2.35 23.45
C ARG A 16 -4.43 1.34 22.85
N GLN A 17 -4.68 1.41 21.55
CA GLN A 17 -5.51 0.44 20.82
C GLN A 17 -4.72 -0.82 20.40
N GLY A 18 -3.46 -0.96 20.83
CA GLY A 18 -2.60 -2.10 20.45
C GLY A 18 -2.10 -2.04 19.01
N ILE A 19 -2.22 -0.89 18.33
CA ILE A 19 -1.81 -0.71 16.94
C ILE A 19 -0.37 -0.18 16.90
N LYS A 20 0.54 -0.97 16.32
CA LYS A 20 1.93 -0.57 16.12
C LYS A 20 2.06 0.45 14.98
N VAL A 21 2.49 1.67 15.29
CA VAL A 21 2.72 2.71 14.29
C VAL A 21 4.02 2.44 13.54
N MET A 22 3.92 2.07 12.26
CA MET A 22 5.06 1.95 11.36
C MET A 22 5.15 3.19 10.47
N LYS A 23 6.34 3.78 10.38
CA LYS A 23 6.60 4.96 9.55
C LYS A 23 7.45 4.56 8.35
N SER A 24 7.13 5.10 7.19
CA SER A 24 7.98 4.95 6.01
C SER A 24 9.33 5.63 6.26
N PRO A 25 10.44 5.08 5.74
CA PRO A 25 11.71 5.79 5.72
C PRO A 25 11.53 7.19 5.11
N PRO A 26 12.32 8.18 5.57
CA PRO A 26 12.28 9.50 4.97
C PRO A 26 12.58 9.42 3.47
N TYR A 27 11.87 10.22 2.67
CA TYR A 27 12.02 10.30 1.21
C TYR A 27 11.80 9.00 0.43
N ASN A 28 11.05 8.04 0.98
CA ASN A 28 10.60 6.84 0.26
C ASN A 28 9.10 6.92 -0.10
N PRO A 29 8.68 7.73 -1.08
CA PRO A 29 7.28 7.83 -1.48
C PRO A 29 6.74 6.50 -2.02
N GLN A 30 7.60 5.66 -2.59
CA GLN A 30 7.21 4.35 -3.13
C GLN A 30 6.62 3.43 -2.04
N SER A 31 7.03 3.56 -0.77
CA SER A 31 6.42 2.83 0.35
C SER A 31 4.93 3.12 0.52
N ASN A 32 4.44 4.28 0.10
CA ASN A 32 3.03 4.65 0.14
C ASN A 32 2.33 4.54 -1.23
N GLY A 33 2.99 3.95 -2.22
CA GLY A 33 2.55 3.94 -3.62
C GLY A 33 1.18 3.28 -3.82
N GLN A 34 0.80 2.30 -3.00
CA GLN A 34 -0.53 1.67 -3.08
C GLN A 34 -1.65 2.64 -2.67
N ALA A 35 -1.44 3.43 -1.62
CA ALA A 35 -2.40 4.45 -1.21
C ALA A 35 -2.49 5.56 -2.27
N GLU A 36 -1.35 6.01 -2.82
CA GLU A 36 -1.33 7.02 -3.89
C GLU A 36 -2.04 6.54 -5.16
N ARG A 37 -1.83 5.29 -5.56
CA ARG A 37 -2.54 4.66 -6.69
C ARG A 37 -4.04 4.63 -6.43
N LEU A 38 -4.47 4.24 -5.23
CA LEU A 38 -5.89 4.24 -4.87
C LEU A 38 -6.48 5.65 -4.96
N VAL A 39 -5.83 6.66 -4.41
CA VAL A 39 -6.28 8.06 -4.48
C VAL A 39 -6.44 8.52 -5.93
N ARG A 40 -5.49 8.15 -6.81
CA ARG A 40 -5.59 8.44 -8.24
C ARG A 40 -6.83 7.77 -8.86
N THR A 41 -7.02 6.47 -8.63
CA THR A 41 -8.18 5.73 -9.13
C THR A 41 -9.49 6.33 -8.63
N THR A 42 -9.59 6.68 -7.35
CA THR A 42 -10.77 7.33 -6.77
C THR A 42 -11.07 8.65 -7.48
N LYS A 43 -10.07 9.51 -7.66
CA LYS A 43 -10.24 10.80 -8.36
C LYS A 43 -10.68 10.60 -9.80
N ASP A 44 -10.11 9.63 -10.50
CA ASP A 44 -10.45 9.36 -11.90
C ASP A 44 -11.88 8.84 -12.05
N VAL A 45 -12.39 8.05 -11.10
CA VAL A 45 -13.79 7.59 -11.10
C VAL A 45 -14.75 8.72 -10.74
N LEU A 46 -14.44 9.50 -9.70
CA LEU A 46 -15.30 10.63 -9.31
C LEU A 46 -15.41 11.67 -10.43
N LYS A 47 -14.31 11.93 -11.16
CA LYS A 47 -14.38 12.78 -12.38
C LYS A 47 -15.34 12.23 -13.43
N LYS A 48 -15.43 10.91 -13.60
CA LYS A 48 -16.37 10.31 -14.56
C LYS A 48 -17.81 10.47 -14.11
N PHE A 49 -18.09 10.30 -12.81
CA PHE A 49 -19.43 10.52 -12.26
C PHE A 49 -19.90 11.96 -12.41
N LEU A 50 -19.00 12.94 -12.20
CA LEU A 50 -19.29 14.36 -12.42
C LEU A 50 -19.49 14.75 -13.89
N LEU A 51 -19.02 13.93 -14.83
CA LEU A 51 -19.20 14.17 -16.27
C LEU A 51 -20.42 13.44 -16.84
N ASP A 52 -21.06 12.59 -16.05
CA ASP A 52 -22.21 11.80 -16.45
C ASP A 52 -23.52 12.52 -16.05
N PRO A 53 -24.33 12.99 -17.02
CA PRO A 53 -25.56 13.73 -16.74
C PRO A 53 -26.58 12.93 -15.91
N GLU A 54 -26.54 11.59 -15.95
CA GLU A 54 -27.46 10.75 -15.18
C GLU A 54 -27.06 10.67 -13.70
N LEU A 55 -25.77 10.84 -13.40
CA LEU A 55 -25.21 10.75 -12.04
C LEU A 55 -24.99 12.14 -11.39
N ASP A 56 -25.19 13.23 -12.13
CA ASP A 56 -25.03 14.61 -11.66
C ASP A 56 -26.03 14.99 -10.54
N ASN A 57 -27.18 14.30 -10.50
CA ASN A 57 -28.21 14.51 -9.46
C ASN A 57 -27.96 13.71 -8.17
N ILE A 58 -26.89 12.90 -8.10
CA ILE A 58 -26.57 12.07 -6.94
C ILE A 58 -25.61 12.82 -6.03
N ASP A 59 -25.86 12.77 -4.72
CA ASP A 59 -24.98 13.39 -3.75
C ASP A 59 -23.56 12.79 -3.76
N LEU A 60 -22.57 13.59 -3.40
CA LEU A 60 -21.16 13.18 -3.42
C LEU A 60 -20.92 11.98 -2.50
N GLU A 61 -21.59 11.91 -1.36
CA GLU A 61 -21.47 10.79 -0.44
C GLU A 61 -21.93 9.47 -1.08
N ASP A 62 -23.06 9.51 -1.79
CA ASP A 62 -23.60 8.36 -2.51
C ASP A 62 -22.70 7.94 -3.69
N GLN A 63 -22.12 8.91 -4.41
CA GLN A 63 -21.11 8.65 -5.43
C GLN A 63 -19.87 7.95 -4.86
N ILE A 64 -19.40 8.37 -3.68
CA ILE A 64 -18.28 7.72 -2.99
C ILE A 64 -18.68 6.31 -2.54
N ASN A 65 -19.87 6.12 -1.98
CA ASN A 65 -20.36 4.81 -1.57
C ASN A 65 -20.47 3.85 -2.77
N LEU A 66 -20.99 4.32 -3.89
CA LEU A 66 -21.07 3.57 -5.15
C LEU A 66 -19.68 3.19 -5.65
N PHE A 67 -18.72 4.13 -5.65
CA PHE A 67 -17.32 3.85 -5.98
C PHE A 67 -16.75 2.76 -5.08
N LEU A 68 -16.94 2.87 -3.76
CA LEU A 68 -16.38 1.93 -2.79
C LEU A 68 -16.95 0.52 -2.94
N ILE A 69 -18.26 0.38 -3.16
CA ILE A 69 -18.90 -0.92 -3.41
C ILE A 69 -18.33 -1.54 -4.69
N ASN A 70 -18.23 -0.76 -5.77
CA ASN A 70 -17.68 -1.24 -7.03
C ASN A 70 -16.21 -1.60 -6.91
N PHE A 71 -15.38 -0.74 -6.33
CA PHE A 71 -13.94 -0.98 -6.20
C PHE A 71 -13.63 -2.23 -5.37
N ARG A 72 -14.35 -2.44 -4.26
CA ARG A 72 -14.17 -3.62 -3.39
C ARG A 72 -14.65 -4.93 -4.02
N ASN A 73 -15.57 -4.86 -4.97
CA ASN A 73 -16.21 -6.02 -5.60
C ASN A 73 -15.86 -6.20 -7.09
N ASN A 74 -14.92 -5.44 -7.64
CA ASN A 74 -14.41 -5.61 -9.01
C ASN A 74 -13.00 -6.22 -9.01
N THR A 75 -12.74 -7.10 -9.98
CA THR A 75 -11.43 -7.73 -10.16
C THR A 75 -10.44 -6.70 -10.67
N SER A 76 -9.55 -6.22 -9.80
CA SER A 76 -8.51 -5.25 -10.17
C SER A 76 -7.11 -5.88 -10.25
N THR A 77 -6.99 -7.20 -10.10
CA THR A 77 -5.70 -7.89 -10.03
C THR A 77 -5.66 -9.07 -11.00
N SER A 78 -4.48 -9.34 -11.55
CA SER A 78 -4.18 -10.50 -12.42
C SER A 78 -4.60 -11.85 -11.83
N SER A 79 -4.83 -11.92 -10.52
CA SER A 79 -5.25 -13.11 -9.79
C SER A 79 -6.77 -13.37 -9.81
N GLY A 80 -7.58 -12.49 -10.41
CA GLY A 80 -9.04 -12.66 -10.52
C GLY A 80 -9.81 -12.58 -9.20
N GLN A 81 -9.15 -12.22 -8.09
CA GLN A 81 -9.74 -12.10 -6.76
C GLN A 81 -10.20 -10.67 -6.46
N PHE A 82 -11.27 -10.54 -5.67
CA PHE A 82 -11.82 -9.26 -5.25
C PHE A 82 -11.25 -8.81 -3.90
N PRO A 83 -11.05 -7.50 -3.65
CA PRO A 83 -10.63 -7.02 -2.33
C PRO A 83 -11.56 -7.46 -1.19
N SER A 84 -12.88 -7.46 -1.41
CA SER A 84 -13.86 -7.91 -0.42
C SER A 84 -13.72 -9.40 -0.09
N GLU A 85 -13.42 -10.23 -1.08
CA GLU A 85 -13.19 -11.66 -0.89
C GLU A 85 -11.94 -11.92 -0.04
N LYS A 86 -10.87 -11.14 -0.21
CA LYS A 86 -9.66 -11.25 0.62
C LYS A 86 -9.87 -10.83 2.07
N VAL A 87 -10.78 -9.89 2.33
CA VAL A 87 -11.04 -9.37 3.68
C VAL A 87 -12.08 -10.20 4.42
N PHE A 88 -13.16 -10.56 3.73
CA PHE A 88 -14.33 -11.19 4.34
C PHE A 88 -14.42 -12.69 4.06
N SER A 89 -13.54 -13.24 3.21
CA SER A 89 -13.60 -14.63 2.77
C SER A 89 -14.86 -15.00 1.97
N TYR A 90 -15.69 -14.03 1.60
CA TYR A 90 -16.84 -14.21 0.71
C TYR A 90 -17.03 -12.99 -0.20
N LYS A 91 -17.68 -13.21 -1.34
CA LYS A 91 -18.08 -12.13 -2.24
C LYS A 91 -19.44 -11.55 -1.81
N PRO A 92 -19.56 -10.24 -1.53
CA PRO A 92 -20.85 -9.60 -1.30
C PRO A 92 -21.76 -9.71 -2.53
N LYS A 93 -23.07 -9.85 -2.31
CA LYS A 93 -24.06 -9.88 -3.39
C LYS A 93 -24.11 -8.53 -4.10
N THR A 94 -24.00 -8.54 -5.42
CA THR A 94 -24.11 -7.38 -6.31
C THR A 94 -25.29 -7.52 -7.26
N MET A 95 -25.70 -6.42 -7.93
CA MET A 95 -26.76 -6.45 -8.93
C MET A 95 -26.42 -7.37 -10.11
N LEU A 96 -25.14 -7.48 -10.48
CA LEU A 96 -24.68 -8.38 -11.54
C LEU A 96 -24.90 -9.86 -11.21
N ASP A 97 -24.91 -10.23 -9.91
CA ASP A 97 -25.17 -11.62 -9.51
C ASP A 97 -26.65 -12.02 -9.73
N LEU A 98 -27.56 -11.05 -9.92
CA LEU A 98 -28.95 -11.32 -10.31
C LEU A 98 -29.05 -11.82 -11.76
N LEU A 99 -28.08 -11.47 -12.62
CA LEU A 99 -28.07 -11.87 -14.03
C LEU A 99 -27.67 -13.35 -14.22
N ASN A 100 -26.93 -13.93 -13.26
CA ASN A 100 -26.57 -15.35 -13.30
C ASN A 100 -26.73 -16.01 -11.92
N PRO A 101 -27.96 -16.45 -11.56
CA PRO A 101 -28.25 -17.02 -10.25
C PRO A 101 -27.53 -18.34 -9.95
N LYS A 102 -26.88 -18.98 -10.93
CA LYS A 102 -26.10 -20.22 -10.74
C LYS A 102 -24.71 -19.94 -10.13
N ASN A 103 -24.13 -18.76 -10.36
CA ASN A 103 -22.89 -18.30 -9.73
C ASN A 103 -23.20 -17.53 -8.43
N HIS A 104 -23.99 -18.15 -7.56
CA HIS A 104 -24.49 -17.51 -6.35
C HIS A 104 -23.36 -17.27 -5.34
N TYR A 105 -23.31 -16.08 -4.73
CA TYR A 105 -22.30 -15.71 -3.72
C TYR A 105 -22.16 -16.70 -2.56
N LYS A 106 -23.23 -17.43 -2.21
CA LYS A 106 -23.22 -18.49 -1.18
C LYS A 106 -22.28 -19.65 -1.52
N ASN A 107 -21.98 -19.89 -2.80
CA ASN A 107 -21.06 -20.94 -3.20
C ASN A 107 -19.61 -20.62 -2.78
N HIS A 108 -19.26 -19.33 -2.66
CA HIS A 108 -17.96 -18.87 -2.15
C HIS A 108 -17.82 -19.01 -0.62
N ILE A 109 -18.91 -19.17 0.12
CA ILE A 109 -18.88 -19.33 1.59
C ILE A 109 -18.48 -20.77 1.98
N VAL A 110 -18.69 -21.74 1.09
CA VAL A 110 -18.60 -23.18 1.40
C VAL A 110 -17.29 -23.82 0.91
N SER A 111 -16.60 -23.22 -0.06
CA SER A 111 -15.28 -23.73 -0.47
C SER A 111 -14.28 -23.54 0.66
N LYS A 112 -13.73 -24.65 1.19
CA LYS A 112 -12.53 -24.64 2.05
C LYS A 112 -11.48 -23.78 1.36
N GLN A 113 -11.18 -22.62 1.96
CA GLN A 113 -10.12 -21.76 1.47
C GLN A 113 -8.80 -22.50 1.64
N THR A 114 -8.05 -22.67 0.55
CA THR A 114 -6.62 -22.91 0.64
C THR A 114 -6.01 -21.75 1.45
N PRO A 115 -5.07 -22.00 2.38
CA PRO A 115 -4.38 -20.94 3.09
C PRO A 115 -3.88 -19.90 2.08
N CYS A 116 -4.18 -18.63 2.35
CA CYS A 116 -3.77 -17.51 1.52
C CYS A 116 -2.28 -17.21 1.73
N ASP A 117 -1.41 -18.22 1.58
CA ASP A 117 0.01 -18.11 1.90
C ASP A 117 0.88 -17.78 0.69
N GLU A 118 0.33 -17.79 -0.53
CA GLU A 118 1.08 -17.41 -1.72
C GLU A 118 0.37 -16.28 -2.46
N VAL A 119 0.58 -15.05 -1.99
CA VAL A 119 0.73 -13.97 -2.96
C VAL A 119 1.91 -14.39 -3.82
N GLN A 120 1.65 -14.81 -5.07
CA GLN A 120 2.69 -14.81 -6.10
C GLN A 120 3.17 -13.37 -6.20
N VAL A 121 4.15 -13.01 -5.36
CA VAL A 121 4.97 -11.84 -5.58
C VAL A 121 5.49 -12.10 -6.99
N PRO A 122 5.15 -11.26 -8.00
CA PRO A 122 5.80 -11.41 -9.29
C PRO A 122 7.29 -11.44 -8.95
N GLU A 123 7.98 -12.52 -9.32
CA GLU A 123 9.41 -12.62 -9.13
C GLU A 123 9.97 -11.37 -9.80
N ILE A 124 10.27 -10.34 -8.98
CA ILE A 124 11.11 -9.24 -9.40
C ILE A 124 12.36 -9.99 -9.78
N SER A 125 12.61 -10.06 -11.09
CA SER A 125 13.62 -10.92 -11.68
C SER A 125 14.79 -11.01 -10.71
N ASN A 126 14.96 -12.20 -10.12
CA ASN A 126 16.16 -12.53 -9.38
C ASN A 126 17.27 -12.61 -10.43
N LYS A 127 17.62 -11.47 -11.03
CA LYS A 127 19.01 -11.25 -11.38
C LYS A 127 19.69 -11.38 -10.03
N THR A 128 20.33 -12.51 -9.84
CA THR A 128 21.53 -12.66 -9.01
C THR A 128 22.58 -11.67 -9.51
N SER A 129 22.29 -10.37 -9.42
CA SER A 129 23.33 -9.42 -9.07
C SER A 129 23.54 -9.66 -7.59
N ASN A 130 24.72 -10.15 -7.23
CA ASN A 130 25.21 -10.00 -5.87
C ASN A 130 25.19 -8.49 -5.60
N ASP A 131 24.09 -7.98 -5.04
CA ASP A 131 24.01 -6.59 -4.66
C ASP A 131 25.01 -6.43 -3.53
N GLU A 132 26.05 -5.61 -3.74
CA GLU A 132 27.10 -5.30 -2.76
C GLU A 132 26.52 -4.82 -1.41
N LEU A 133 25.24 -4.40 -1.41
CA LEU A 133 24.46 -4.00 -0.26
C LEU A 133 24.02 -5.17 0.65
N ASP A 134 23.97 -6.40 0.14
CA ASP A 134 23.62 -7.59 0.91
C ASP A 134 24.78 -8.13 1.74
N GLU A 135 26.02 -7.78 1.39
CA GLU A 135 27.25 -8.18 2.09
C GLU A 135 27.73 -7.15 3.12
N LEU A 136 27.01 -6.05 3.31
CA LEU A 136 27.39 -4.98 4.24
C LEU A 136 27.47 -5.45 5.70
N ILE A 137 28.58 -5.10 6.35
CA ILE A 137 28.87 -5.39 7.76
C ILE A 137 28.73 -4.10 8.57
N ALA A 138 28.17 -4.21 9.78
CA ALA A 138 28.06 -3.07 10.70
C ALA A 138 29.43 -2.39 10.90
N GLY A 139 29.51 -1.11 10.56
CA GLY A 139 30.77 -0.35 10.53
C GLY A 139 31.22 0.07 9.12
N ASP A 140 30.66 -0.53 8.07
CA ASP A 140 31.00 -0.18 6.70
C ASP A 140 30.62 1.27 6.35
N THR A 141 31.46 1.91 5.55
CA THR A 141 31.24 3.27 5.10
C THR A 141 30.41 3.26 3.83
N ILE A 142 29.26 3.94 3.87
CA ILE A 142 28.34 4.06 2.75
C ILE A 142 28.05 5.53 2.44
N TRP A 143 27.62 5.78 1.21
CA TRP A 143 27.20 7.11 0.78
C TRP A 143 25.69 7.28 0.96
N TYR A 144 25.28 8.27 1.74
CA TYR A 144 23.89 8.67 1.91
C TYR A 144 23.59 9.92 1.08
N LYS A 145 22.47 9.90 0.35
CA LYS A 145 22.03 11.05 -0.44
C LYS A 145 21.40 12.09 0.47
N ASN A 146 21.97 13.29 0.51
CA ASN A 146 21.37 14.41 1.22
C ASN A 146 20.14 14.93 0.46
N HIS A 147 19.06 15.14 1.20
CA HIS A 147 17.79 15.64 0.67
C HIS A 147 17.49 17.09 1.11
N ASP A 148 18.41 17.73 1.85
CA ASP A 148 18.30 19.15 2.19
C ASP A 148 18.68 20.05 1.02
N VAL A 149 17.73 20.87 0.58
CA VAL A 149 17.89 21.82 -0.55
C VAL A 149 18.92 22.93 -0.26
N LYS A 150 19.26 23.13 1.03
CA LYS A 150 20.14 24.22 1.49
C LYS A 150 21.63 23.86 1.51
N LEU A 151 21.97 22.56 1.45
CA LEU A 151 23.35 22.10 1.53
C LEU A 151 23.84 21.69 0.12
N PRO A 152 25.04 22.13 -0.31
CA PRO A 152 25.52 21.88 -1.67
C PRO A 152 25.92 20.42 -1.90
N ASN A 153 26.27 19.68 -0.84
CA ASN A 153 26.75 18.32 -0.95
C ASN A 153 25.58 17.33 -1.03
N LYS A 154 25.33 16.84 -2.25
CA LYS A 154 24.31 15.84 -2.57
C LYS A 154 24.55 14.47 -1.94
N TRP A 155 25.80 14.16 -1.58
CA TRP A 155 26.19 12.89 -0.96
C TRP A 155 27.04 13.17 0.28
N ILE A 156 26.72 12.47 1.37
CA ILE A 156 27.44 12.54 2.63
C ILE A 156 27.83 11.13 3.08
N LEU A 157 28.96 11.04 3.78
CA LEU A 157 29.42 9.78 4.35
C LEU A 157 28.56 9.39 5.54
N ALA A 158 28.19 8.12 5.60
CA ALA A 158 27.44 7.52 6.69
C ALA A 158 28.01 6.14 7.01
N THR A 159 27.88 5.73 8.26
CA THR A 159 28.27 4.40 8.72
C THR A 159 27.03 3.51 8.73
N TYR A 160 27.12 2.34 8.10
CA TYR A 160 26.08 1.34 8.14
C TYR A 160 26.03 0.66 9.52
N LEU A 161 24.83 0.54 10.09
CA LEU A 161 24.61 -0.08 11.39
C LEU A 161 23.98 -1.47 11.28
N LYS A 162 22.82 -1.56 10.62
CA LYS A 162 22.08 -2.82 10.47
C LYS A 162 21.03 -2.78 9.36
N LYS A 163 20.66 -3.97 8.88
CA LYS A 163 19.56 -4.18 7.92
C LYS A 163 18.25 -4.36 8.68
N PHE A 164 17.22 -3.57 8.32
CA PHE A 164 15.86 -3.68 8.86
C PHE A 164 14.93 -4.50 7.96
N SER A 165 15.16 -4.50 6.64
CA SER A 165 14.41 -5.26 5.63
C SER A 165 15.25 -5.41 4.35
N LYS A 166 14.75 -6.13 3.33
CA LYS A 166 15.44 -6.32 2.04
C LYS A 166 15.99 -5.01 1.46
N ASN A 167 15.20 -3.93 1.57
CA ASN A 167 15.53 -2.62 1.00
C ASN A 167 15.59 -1.48 2.05
N ILE A 168 15.71 -1.80 3.35
CA ILE A 168 15.73 -0.78 4.42
C ILE A 168 16.94 -1.02 5.31
N PHE A 169 17.79 0.00 5.41
CA PHE A 169 19.04 -0.01 6.18
C PHE A 169 19.02 1.11 7.22
N GLN A 170 19.63 0.84 8.38
CA GLN A 170 19.89 1.84 9.40
C GLN A 170 21.31 2.36 9.25
N ILE A 171 21.45 3.68 9.27
CA ILE A 171 22.72 4.37 9.04
C ILE A 171 22.93 5.45 10.11
N GLN A 172 24.19 5.78 10.37
CA GLN A 172 24.60 6.89 11.22
C GLN A 172 25.32 7.94 10.38
N ILE A 173 24.91 9.20 10.50
CA ILE A 173 25.51 10.32 9.75
C ILE A 173 26.38 11.12 10.73
N GLY A 174 27.68 11.22 10.44
CA GLY A 174 28.67 11.92 11.27
C GLY A 174 29.35 11.02 12.30
N ASN A 175 30.58 11.40 12.70
CA ASN A 175 31.28 10.78 13.82
C ASN A 175 30.67 11.30 15.14
N ALA A 176 30.28 10.38 16.01
CA ALA A 176 30.03 10.69 17.42
C ALA A 176 31.35 10.97 18.13
#